data_AF-A0A0H2RYD1-F1
#
_entry.id   AF-A0A0H2RYD1-F1
#
_cell.length_a   1.000
_cell.length_b   1.000
_cell.length_c   1.000
_cell.angle_alpha   90.00
_cell.angle_beta   90.00
_cell.angle_gamma   90.00
#
_symmetry.space_group_name_H-M   'P 1'
#
loop_
_entity.id
_entity.type
_entity.pdbx_description
1 polymer ?
#
loop_
_entity_poly.entity_id
_entity_poly.type
_entity_poly.pdbx_seq_one_letter_code
_entity_poly.pdbx_strand_id
1 'polypeptide(L)'
;MSANQVAGGHKANLNNPKTSEESKDNSRQILDEMESSGQLDQTNDSSNKNEGNVVGGHKANLKNSNTSEESKDHSRDVLREHGVDA
;
A
#
# COMPACT_ATOMS: atom_id res chain seq x y z
N MET A 1 5.26 -3.37 13.95
CA MET A 1 5.95 -3.49 12.65
C MET A 1 5.16 -4.47 11.81
N SER A 2 4.73 -4.11 10.60
CA SER A 2 4.08 -5.06 9.68
C SER A 2 5.10 -6.02 9.08
N ALA A 3 4.65 -7.18 8.59
CA ALA A 3 5.52 -8.15 7.90
C ALA A 3 6.30 -7.49 6.74
N ASN A 4 5.67 -6.58 5.98
CA ASN A 4 6.34 -5.81 4.94
C ASN A 4 7.42 -4.85 5.47
N GLN A 5 7.22 -4.23 6.64
CA GLN A 5 8.24 -3.38 7.24
C GLN A 5 9.44 -4.21 7.70
N VAL A 6 9.20 -5.38 8.28
CA VAL A 6 10.26 -6.31 8.70
C VAL A 6 11.05 -6.82 7.49
N ALA A 7 10.36 -7.33 6.46
CA ALA A 7 10.99 -7.79 5.23
C ALA A 7 11.73 -6.66 4.49
N GLY A 8 11.19 -5.45 4.48
CA GLY A 8 11.87 -4.26 3.95
C GLY A 8 13.19 -3.98 4.66
N GLY A 9 13.22 -4.09 6.00
CA GLY A 9 14.44 -3.96 6.80
C GLY A 9 15.48 -5.03 6.46
N HIS A 10 15.09 -6.29 6.34
CA HIS A 10 16.00 -7.36 5.95
C HIS A 10 16.54 -7.18 4.53
N LYS A 11 15.70 -6.76 3.57
CA LYS A 11 16.14 -6.40 2.21
C LYS A 11 17.12 -5.22 2.20
N ALA A 12 16.91 -4.22 3.05
CA ALA A 12 17.84 -3.10 3.20
C ALA A 12 19.19 -3.57 3.77
N ASN A 13 19.17 -4.49 4.74
CA ASN A 13 20.38 -5.09 5.30
C ASN A 13 21.22 -5.82 4.22
N LEU A 14 20.56 -6.58 3.33
CA LEU A 14 21.24 -7.28 2.22
C LEU A 14 21.98 -6.35 1.26
N ASN A 15 21.43 -5.17 1.00
CA ASN A 15 22.00 -4.18 0.09
C ASN A 15 23.02 -3.26 0.77
N ASN A 16 23.13 -3.29 2.10
CA ASN A 16 24.03 -2.42 2.83
C ASN A 16 25.46 -2.99 2.81
N PRO A 17 26.43 -2.33 2.12
CA PRO A 17 27.81 -2.82 2.05
C PRO A 17 28.54 -2.78 3.39
N LYS A 18 28.01 -2.09 4.41
CA LYS A 18 28.59 -2.00 5.76
C LYS A 18 28.15 -3.12 6.70
N THR A 19 27.40 -4.10 6.21
CA THR A 19 26.91 -5.23 7.02
C THR A 19 27.77 -6.46 6.78
N SER A 20 27.86 -7.33 7.80
CA SER A 20 28.61 -8.58 7.68
C SER A 20 27.86 -9.61 6.83
N GLU A 21 28.60 -10.54 6.21
CA GLU A 21 28.00 -11.62 5.43
C GLU A 21 27.09 -12.50 6.29
N GLU A 22 27.48 -12.78 7.55
CA GLU A 22 26.63 -13.51 8.50
C GLU A 22 25.27 -12.81 8.73
N SER A 23 25.27 -11.48 8.84
CA SER A 23 24.03 -10.72 8.99
C SER A 23 23.17 -10.77 7.73
N LYS A 24 23.80 -10.83 6.55
CA LYS A 24 23.09 -10.97 5.28
C LYS A 24 22.50 -12.37 5.14
N ASP A 25 23.23 -13.42 5.50
CA ASP A 25 22.72 -14.79 5.45
C ASP A 25 21.53 -14.98 6.39
N ASN A 26 21.58 -14.42 7.60
CA ASN A 26 20.42 -14.39 8.49
C ASN A 26 19.23 -13.66 7.86
N SER A 27 19.45 -12.48 7.27
CA SER A 27 18.40 -11.75 6.54
C SER A 27 17.79 -12.54 5.39
N ARG A 28 18.58 -13.34 4.65
CA ARG A 28 18.08 -14.20 3.57
C ARG A 28 17.17 -15.30 4.12
N GLN A 29 17.59 -15.98 5.19
CA GLN A 29 16.82 -17.06 5.79
C GLN A 29 15.47 -16.56 6.34
N ILE A 30 15.47 -15.42 7.02
CA ILE A 30 14.24 -14.80 7.56
C ILE A 30 13.29 -14.39 6.43
N LEU A 31 13.81 -13.84 5.33
CA LEU A 31 13.01 -13.49 4.15
C LEU A 31 12.36 -14.73 3.50
N ASP A 32 13.13 -15.81 3.34
CA ASP A 32 12.65 -17.08 2.79
C ASP A 32 11.56 -17.72 3.67
N GLU A 33 11.74 -17.69 4.99
CA GLU A 33 10.75 -18.16 5.96
C GLU A 33 9.45 -17.31 5.91
N MET A 34 9.57 -15.99 5.80
CA MET A 34 8.42 -15.08 5.67
C MET A 34 7.66 -15.26 4.35
N GLU A 35 8.37 -15.64 3.28
CA GLU A 35 7.76 -15.95 1.98
C GLU A 35 7.05 -17.31 2.02
N SER A 36 7.72 -18.34 2.53
CA SER A 36 7.18 -19.70 2.68
C SER A 36 5.97 -19.75 3.61
N SER A 37 5.95 -18.94 4.66
CA SER A 37 4.82 -18.83 5.61
C SER A 37 3.64 -18.01 5.07
N GLY A 38 3.74 -17.42 3.87
CA GLY A 38 2.70 -16.56 3.29
C GLY A 38 2.47 -15.26 4.06
N GLN A 39 3.36 -14.92 5.00
CA GLN A 39 3.21 -13.77 5.88
C GLN A 39 3.39 -12.44 5.14
N LEU A 40 4.12 -12.46 4.02
CA LEU A 40 4.25 -11.36 3.07
C LEU A 40 2.97 -11.07 2.28
N ASP A 41 2.14 -12.09 2.03
CA ASP A 41 0.94 -11.96 1.19
C ASP A 41 -0.25 -11.34 1.95
N GLN A 42 -0.24 -11.42 3.28
CA GLN A 42 -1.29 -10.88 4.17
C GLN A 42 -1.47 -9.34 4.09
N THR A 43 -0.67 -8.63 3.29
CA THR A 43 -0.76 -7.17 3.16
C THR A 43 -0.91 -6.65 1.73
N ASN A 44 -1.06 -7.54 0.74
CA ASN A 44 -1.59 -7.17 -0.59
C ASN A 44 -3.05 -6.67 -0.53
N ASP A 45 -3.67 -6.71 0.65
CA ASP A 45 -4.83 -5.89 1.04
C ASP A 45 -4.47 -4.38 1.17
N SER A 46 -3.69 -3.88 0.21
CA SER A 46 -3.52 -2.44 -0.04
C SER A 46 -4.79 -1.82 -0.64
N SER A 47 -5.74 -2.66 -1.07
CA SER A 47 -7.06 -2.25 -1.55
C SER A 47 -7.91 -1.59 -0.46
N ASN A 48 -7.81 -2.02 0.81
CA ASN A 48 -8.74 -1.58 1.86
C ASN A 48 -8.21 -0.40 2.71
N LYS A 49 -6.89 -0.21 2.79
CA LYS A 49 -6.31 0.80 3.71
C LYS A 49 -6.62 2.25 3.36
N ASN A 50 -7.14 2.52 2.16
CA ASN A 50 -7.37 3.88 1.67
C ASN A 50 -8.75 4.10 1.03
N GLU A 51 -9.71 3.18 1.11
CA GLU A 51 -11.04 3.41 0.51
C GLU A 51 -11.72 4.68 1.02
N GLY A 52 -11.63 4.94 2.34
CA GLY A 52 -12.11 6.19 2.93
C GLY A 52 -11.40 7.45 2.38
N ASN A 53 -10.10 7.35 2.09
CA ASN A 53 -9.31 8.44 1.52
C ASN A 53 -9.62 8.67 0.04
N VAL A 54 -9.86 7.59 -0.72
CA VAL A 54 -10.29 7.63 -2.13
C VAL A 54 -11.67 8.30 -2.21
N VAL A 55 -12.65 7.81 -1.44
CA VAL A 55 -13.99 8.42 -1.35
C VAL A 55 -13.90 9.89 -0.91
N GLY A 56 -13.07 10.20 0.08
CA GLY A 56 -12.86 11.56 0.56
C GLY A 56 -12.31 12.50 -0.53
N GLY A 57 -11.33 12.03 -1.30
CA GLY A 57 -10.73 12.76 -2.43
C GLY A 57 -11.75 13.03 -3.54
N HIS A 58 -12.54 12.03 -3.94
CA HIS A 58 -13.56 12.22 -4.96
C HIS A 58 -14.68 13.17 -4.49
N LYS A 59 -15.10 13.12 -3.22
CA LYS A 59 -16.04 14.10 -2.64
C LYS A 59 -15.47 15.52 -2.65
N ALA A 60 -14.19 15.69 -2.36
CA ALA A 60 -13.53 16.99 -2.43
C ALA A 60 -13.47 17.52 -3.88
N ASN A 61 -13.22 16.63 -4.85
CA ASN A 61 -13.23 16.97 -6.28
C ASN A 61 -14.59 17.51 -6.75
N LEU A 62 -15.70 16.98 -6.23
CA LEU A 62 -17.05 17.46 -6.55
C LEU A 62 -17.34 18.88 -6.00
N LYS A 63 -16.75 19.23 -4.86
CA LYS A 63 -16.93 20.55 -4.22
C LYS A 63 -15.96 21.60 -4.75
N ASN A 64 -14.93 21.21 -5.50
CA ASN A 64 -13.94 22.12 -6.03
C ASN A 64 -14.51 22.88 -7.24
N SER A 65 -14.56 24.21 -7.16
CA SER A 65 -15.01 25.05 -8.29
C SER A 65 -14.00 25.12 -9.44
N ASN A 66 -12.74 24.69 -9.21
CA ASN A 66 -11.67 24.71 -10.20
C ASN A 66 -11.53 23.39 -10.98
N THR A 67 -12.41 22.42 -10.74
CA THR A 67 -12.39 21.14 -11.46
C THR A 67 -13.41 21.14 -12.60
N SER A 68 -13.08 20.45 -13.69
CA SER A 68 -13.96 20.36 -14.84
C SER A 68 -15.19 19.50 -14.53
N GLU A 69 -16.27 19.75 -15.27
CA GLU A 69 -17.50 18.93 -15.15
C GLU A 69 -17.23 17.45 -15.46
N GLU A 70 -16.40 17.15 -16.45
CA GLU A 70 -15.99 15.77 -16.78
C GLU A 70 -15.27 15.08 -15.61
N SER A 71 -14.36 15.79 -14.93
CA SER A 71 -13.70 15.25 -13.73
C SER A 71 -14.69 15.00 -12.58
N LYS A 72 -15.73 15.83 -12.45
CA LYS A 72 -16.76 15.65 -11.43
C LYS A 72 -17.64 14.45 -11.76
N ASP A 73 -18.03 14.26 -13.02
CA ASP A 73 -18.81 13.09 -13.43
C ASP A 73 -18.06 11.79 -13.16
N HIS A 74 -16.76 11.72 -13.50
CA HIS A 74 -15.93 10.57 -13.14
C HIS A 74 -15.88 10.34 -11.62
N SER A 75 -15.73 11.40 -10.83
CA SER A 75 -15.78 11.29 -9.36
C SER A 75 -17.13 10.77 -8.84
N ARG A 76 -18.25 11.12 -9.47
CA ARG A 76 -19.58 10.60 -9.08
C ARG A 76 -19.69 9.10 -9.33
N ASP A 77 -19.17 8.63 -10.45
CA ASP A 77 -19.22 7.20 -10.78
C ASP A 77 -18.37 6.37 -9.83
N VAL A 78 -17.16 6.83 -9.51
CA VAL A 78 -16.29 6.17 -8.51
C VAL A 78 -16.93 6.16 -7.13
N LEU A 79 -17.62 7.24 -6.73
CA LEU A 79 -18.34 7.28 -5.44
C LEU A 79 -19.50 6.29 -5.41
N ARG A 80 -20.26 6.15 -6.50
CA ARG A 80 -21.34 5.15 -6.62
C ARG A 80 -20.83 3.72 -6.58
N GLU A 81 -19.71 3.44 -7.25
CA GLU A 81 -19.06 2.12 -7.23
C GLU A 81 -18.66 1.72 -5.80
N HIS A 82 -18.22 2.69 -5.00
CA HIS A 82 -17.90 2.50 -3.59
C HIS A 82 -19.12 2.56 -2.64
N GLY A 83 -20.35 2.59 -3.17
CA GLY A 83 -21.58 2.58 -2.36
C GLY A 83 -21.84 3.89 -1.61
N VAL A 84 -21.29 5.00 -2.10
CA VAL A 84 -21.42 6.32 -1.50
C VAL A 84 -22.24 7.23 -2.41
N ASP A 85 -23.45 7.56 -1.99
CA ASP A 85 -24.27 8.57 -2.67
C ASP A 85 -23.66 9.96 -2.45
N ALA A 86 -23.47 10.69 -3.55
CA ALA A 86 -22.77 11.98 -3.61
C ALA A 86 -23.65 13.10 -4.16
#